data_AF-A0A1J1GLP1-F1
#
_entry.id   AF-A0A1J1GLP1-F1
#
_cell.length_a   1.000
_cell.length_b   1.000
_cell.length_c   1.000
_cell.angle_alpha   90.00
_cell.angle_beta   90.00
_cell.angle_gamma   90.00
#
_symmetry.space_group_name_H-M   'P 1'
#
loop_
_entity.id
_entity.type
_entity.pdbx_description
1 polymer ?
#
loop_
_entity_poly.entity_id
_entity_poly.type
_entity_poly.pdbx_seq_one_letter_code
_entity_poly.pdbx_strand_id
1 'polypeptide(L)'
;MGKGAVHPNGSNFCRSLKYNIVDKMRMLVETNLYERPRWLEWSERSPPMEIYNISLKSKFNNNKYIDLVKFLLKKYPHLRFQDCFVEGNNNIKGYDFFRNDHIVTQMATHQLYYMNRGYGKKEALEKVEKIFYNRRMELEKQQKINMCLAIDEKIKPLYTNGYSYLYDKMAENEKAHLNIILKKLKNMTEKLKKEKKTNDNNLNLEKNETSKNL
;
A
#
# COMPACT_ATOMS: atom_id res chain seq x y z
N MET A 1 -60.80 -28.61 -18.11
CA MET A 1 -59.74 -27.78 -17.49
C MET A 1 -59.49 -28.26 -16.07
N GLY A 2 -58.53 -29.15 -15.86
CA GLY A 2 -58.16 -29.61 -14.53
C GLY A 2 -57.32 -28.54 -13.80
N LYS A 3 -57.96 -27.71 -12.98
CA LYS A 3 -57.28 -26.82 -12.05
C LYS A 3 -56.73 -27.66 -10.90
N GLY A 4 -55.44 -28.01 -10.95
CA GLY A 4 -54.81 -28.72 -9.83
C GLY A 4 -53.49 -29.44 -10.11
N ALA A 5 -53.05 -29.57 -11.36
CA ALA A 5 -51.75 -30.18 -11.65
C ALA A 5 -50.62 -29.16 -11.40
N VAL A 6 -49.99 -29.25 -10.23
CA VAL A 6 -48.74 -28.54 -9.92
C VAL A 6 -47.64 -29.15 -10.79
N HIS A 7 -47.24 -28.43 -11.83
CA HIS A 7 -46.16 -28.84 -12.73
C HIS A 7 -44.82 -28.90 -11.93
N PRO A 8 -43.98 -29.94 -12.10
CA PRO A 8 -42.70 -30.06 -11.38
C PRO A 8 -41.73 -28.88 -11.66
N ASN A 9 -41.94 -28.17 -12.77
CA ASN A 9 -41.18 -26.95 -13.12
C ASN A 9 -41.99 -25.64 -12.88
N GLY A 10 -43.13 -25.71 -12.19
CA GLY A 10 -43.93 -24.54 -11.82
C GLY A 10 -43.19 -23.68 -10.79
N SER A 11 -43.06 -22.39 -11.05
CA SER A 11 -42.29 -21.39 -10.29
C SER A 11 -42.72 -21.15 -8.82
N ASN A 12 -43.57 -22.01 -8.24
CA ASN A 12 -44.02 -21.94 -6.85
C ASN A 12 -43.08 -22.62 -5.85
N PHE A 13 -41.94 -23.18 -6.30
CA PHE A 13 -40.96 -23.86 -5.45
C PHE A 13 -39.85 -22.97 -4.87
N CYS A 14 -39.90 -21.64 -5.05
CA CYS A 14 -39.00 -20.75 -4.30
C CYS A 14 -39.50 -20.51 -2.85
N ARG A 15 -39.99 -21.55 -2.18
CA ARG A 15 -39.91 -21.59 -0.71
C ARG A 15 -38.46 -21.88 -0.41
N SER A 16 -37.66 -20.84 -0.19
CA SER A 16 -36.32 -21.04 0.36
C SER A 16 -36.49 -21.95 1.59
N LEU A 17 -35.89 -23.13 1.53
CA LEU A 17 -35.73 -23.94 2.73
C LEU A 17 -34.90 -23.05 3.65
N LYS A 18 -35.53 -22.43 4.67
CA LYS A 18 -34.76 -21.98 5.83
C LYS A 18 -33.94 -23.20 6.22
N TYR A 19 -32.61 -23.07 6.24
CA TYR A 19 -31.71 -24.09 6.75
C TYR A 19 -31.91 -24.19 8.25
N ASN A 20 -33.10 -24.65 8.64
CA ASN A 20 -33.53 -24.76 10.02
C ASN A 20 -33.18 -26.16 10.52
N ILE A 21 -31.89 -26.48 10.42
CA ILE A 21 -31.33 -27.78 10.79
C ILE A 21 -31.46 -27.95 12.31
N VAL A 22 -31.29 -26.87 13.06
CA VAL A 22 -31.43 -26.84 14.52
C VAL A 22 -32.85 -27.22 14.94
N ASP A 23 -33.91 -26.56 14.44
CA ASP A 23 -35.28 -26.89 14.87
C ASP A 23 -35.72 -28.28 14.40
N LYS A 24 -35.31 -28.71 13.20
CA LYS A 24 -35.57 -30.08 12.75
C LYS A 24 -34.91 -31.12 13.65
N MET A 25 -33.69 -30.85 14.10
CA MET A 25 -32.98 -31.74 15.02
C MET A 25 -33.60 -31.73 16.41
N ARG A 26 -34.06 -30.58 16.90
CA ARG A 26 -34.82 -30.49 18.17
C ARG A 26 -36.05 -31.37 18.13
N MET A 27 -36.86 -31.27 17.06
CA MET A 27 -38.04 -32.12 16.90
C MET A 27 -37.70 -33.62 16.90
N LEU A 28 -36.61 -34.03 16.24
CA LEU A 28 -36.18 -35.43 16.21
C LEU A 28 -35.71 -35.95 17.58
N VAL A 29 -35.07 -35.09 18.38
CA VAL A 29 -34.66 -35.43 19.75
C VAL A 29 -35.87 -35.46 20.68
N GLU A 30 -36.79 -34.49 20.57
CA GLU A 30 -38.02 -34.42 21.37
C GLU A 30 -38.96 -35.62 21.13
N THR A 31 -38.99 -36.13 19.89
CA THR A 31 -39.77 -37.33 19.53
C THR A 31 -39.07 -38.64 19.90
N ASN A 32 -37.91 -38.59 20.58
CA ASN A 32 -37.07 -39.75 20.92
C ASN A 32 -36.69 -40.62 19.71
N LEU A 33 -36.73 -40.06 18.50
CA LEU A 33 -36.32 -40.75 17.27
C LEU A 33 -34.79 -40.75 17.10
N TYR A 34 -34.08 -39.84 17.77
CA TYR A 34 -32.64 -39.70 17.65
C TYR A 34 -31.98 -39.22 18.96
N GLU A 35 -30.78 -39.72 19.24
CA GLU A 35 -30.01 -39.31 20.42
C GLU A 35 -29.48 -37.87 20.26
N ARG A 36 -29.51 -37.09 21.35
CA ARG A 36 -29.14 -35.68 21.31
C ARG A 36 -27.67 -35.48 20.92
N PRO A 37 -27.36 -34.85 19.77
CA PRO A 37 -25.98 -34.68 19.34
C PRO A 37 -25.32 -33.48 20.03
N ARG A 38 -24.00 -33.57 20.28
CA ARG A 38 -23.23 -32.51 20.97
C ARG A 38 -23.30 -31.14 20.29
N TRP A 39 -23.34 -31.11 18.94
CA TRP A 39 -23.42 -29.85 18.21
C TRP A 39 -24.75 -29.13 18.42
N LEU A 40 -25.85 -29.85 18.73
CA LEU A 40 -27.15 -29.25 18.98
C LEU A 40 -27.11 -28.42 20.28
N GLU A 41 -26.48 -28.96 21.32
CA GLU A 41 -26.26 -28.24 22.59
C GLU A 41 -25.46 -26.95 22.39
N TRP A 42 -24.39 -27.00 21.58
CA TRP A 42 -23.60 -25.80 21.26
C TRP A 42 -24.38 -24.78 20.42
N SER A 43 -25.20 -25.27 19.47
CA SER A 43 -26.07 -24.42 18.66
C SER A 43 -27.23 -23.80 19.44
N GLU A 44 -27.65 -24.39 20.55
CA GLU A 44 -28.66 -23.82 21.44
C GLU A 44 -28.08 -22.74 22.35
N ARG A 45 -26.83 -22.93 22.80
CA ARG A 45 -26.07 -21.90 23.54
C ARG A 45 -25.73 -20.71 22.66
N SER A 46 -25.44 -20.95 21.39
CA SER A 46 -25.11 -19.92 20.40
C SER A 46 -25.92 -20.16 19.13
N PRO A 47 -27.18 -19.67 19.07
CA PRO A 47 -28.03 -19.87 17.91
C PRO A 47 -27.40 -19.26 16.66
N PRO A 48 -27.48 -19.94 15.50
CA PRO A 48 -27.00 -19.37 14.26
C PRO A 48 -27.73 -18.05 14.00
N MET A 49 -26.99 -17.03 13.58
CA MET A 49 -27.54 -15.71 13.26
C MET A 49 -28.68 -15.86 12.25
N GLU A 50 -29.82 -15.22 12.53
CA GLU A 50 -30.93 -15.16 11.59
C GLU A 50 -30.45 -14.47 10.31
N ILE A 51 -30.38 -15.23 9.22
CA ILE A 51 -30.02 -14.68 7.92
C ILE A 51 -31.27 -13.95 7.40
N TYR A 52 -31.46 -12.69 7.80
CA TYR A 52 -32.52 -11.82 7.27
C TYR A 52 -32.41 -11.59 5.75
N ASN A 53 -31.29 -11.99 5.14
CA ASN A 53 -30.95 -11.81 3.73
C ASN A 53 -30.97 -13.10 2.88
N ILE A 54 -31.85 -14.08 3.15
CA ILE A 54 -32.06 -15.23 2.24
C ILE A 54 -32.79 -14.82 0.94
N SER A 55 -33.18 -13.56 0.83
CA SER A 55 -33.21 -12.91 -0.48
C SER A 55 -31.77 -12.77 -1.00
N LEU A 56 -31.25 -13.85 -1.58
CA LEU A 56 -30.16 -13.90 -2.57
C LEU A 56 -30.45 -13.01 -3.81
N LYS A 57 -31.22 -11.92 -3.68
CA LYS A 57 -31.54 -10.98 -4.76
C LYS A 57 -30.32 -10.22 -5.26
N SER A 58 -29.19 -10.26 -4.57
CA SER A 58 -27.91 -9.82 -5.12
C SER A 58 -26.98 -10.98 -5.44
N LYS A 59 -27.47 -12.04 -6.12
CA LYS A 59 -26.58 -13.00 -6.80
C LYS A 59 -25.59 -12.29 -7.75
N PHE A 60 -25.99 -11.11 -8.24
CA PHE A 60 -25.15 -10.24 -9.05
C PHE A 60 -24.86 -8.96 -8.28
N ASN A 61 -23.60 -8.78 -7.88
CA ASN A 61 -23.10 -7.49 -7.46
C ASN A 61 -22.93 -6.64 -8.74
N ASN A 62 -23.87 -5.74 -9.03
CA ASN A 62 -23.80 -4.81 -10.16
C ASN A 62 -22.78 -3.68 -9.90
N ASN A 63 -21.61 -4.01 -9.36
CA ASN A 63 -20.57 -3.05 -9.12
C ASN A 63 -19.83 -2.73 -10.43
N LYS A 64 -20.27 -1.67 -11.11
CA LYS A 64 -19.65 -1.17 -12.36
C LYS A 64 -18.18 -0.82 -12.20
N TYR A 65 -17.72 -0.54 -10.98
CA TYR A 65 -16.33 -0.16 -10.68
C TYR A 65 -15.31 -1.19 -11.19
N ILE A 66 -15.57 -2.47 -10.96
CA ILE A 66 -14.63 -3.55 -11.33
C ILE A 66 -14.41 -3.57 -12.85
N ASP A 67 -15.48 -3.36 -13.62
CA ASP A 67 -15.42 -3.32 -15.08
C ASP A 67 -14.72 -2.06 -15.59
N LEU A 68 -14.89 -0.93 -14.90
CA LEU A 68 -14.19 0.32 -15.21
C LEU A 68 -12.68 0.18 -14.98
N VAL A 69 -12.29 -0.40 -13.84
CA VAL A 69 -10.87 -0.66 -13.52
C VAL A 69 -10.24 -1.60 -14.54
N LYS A 70 -10.91 -2.70 -14.88
CA LYS A 70 -10.43 -3.62 -15.94
C LYS A 70 -10.25 -2.92 -17.28
N PHE A 71 -11.19 -2.05 -17.65
CA PHE A 71 -11.09 -1.26 -18.88
C PHE A 71 -9.92 -0.28 -18.84
N LEU A 72 -9.74 0.44 -17.72
CA LEU A 72 -8.63 1.38 -17.53
C LEU A 72 -7.27 0.69 -17.60
N LEU A 73 -7.10 -0.45 -16.92
CA LEU A 73 -5.86 -1.23 -16.97
C LEU A 73 -5.59 -1.81 -18.36
N LYS A 74 -6.63 -2.13 -19.14
CA LYS A 74 -6.47 -2.55 -20.53
C LYS A 74 -5.96 -1.40 -21.42
N LYS A 75 -6.47 -0.17 -21.18
CA LYS A 75 -6.05 1.03 -21.93
C LYS A 75 -4.66 1.53 -21.48
N TYR A 76 -4.38 1.46 -20.19
CA TYR A 76 -3.17 1.98 -19.54
C TYR A 76 -2.54 0.92 -18.61
N PRO A 77 -1.87 -0.10 -19.18
CA PRO A 77 -1.32 -1.21 -18.40
C PRO A 77 -0.20 -0.79 -17.44
N HIS A 78 0.51 0.29 -17.77
CA HIS A 78 1.61 0.83 -16.95
C HIS A 78 1.13 1.34 -15.59
N LEU A 79 -0.14 1.76 -15.46
CA LEU A 79 -0.69 2.23 -14.19
C LEU A 79 -0.72 1.15 -13.11
N ARG A 80 -0.64 -0.12 -13.48
CA ARG A 80 -0.57 -1.24 -12.53
C ARG A 80 0.71 -1.20 -11.67
N PHE A 81 1.79 -0.67 -12.23
CA PHE A 81 3.11 -0.67 -11.59
C PHE A 81 3.38 0.63 -10.81
N GLN A 82 2.49 1.60 -10.91
CA GLN A 82 2.55 2.80 -10.09
C GLN A 82 2.28 2.42 -8.64
N ASP A 83 3.15 2.82 -7.72
CA ASP A 83 3.03 2.52 -6.29
C ASP A 83 2.87 1.03 -5.96
N CYS A 84 3.48 0.14 -6.76
CA CYS A 84 3.32 -1.30 -6.62
C CYS A 84 3.93 -1.91 -5.34
N PHE A 85 4.82 -1.18 -4.65
CA PHE A 85 5.43 -1.60 -3.38
C PHE A 85 4.75 -0.98 -2.16
N VAL A 86 3.67 -0.22 -2.36
CA VAL A 86 2.93 0.40 -1.25
C VAL A 86 1.93 -0.61 -0.70
N GLU A 87 1.95 -0.80 0.63
CA GLU A 87 1.03 -1.70 1.33
C GLU A 87 -0.44 -1.39 0.97
N GLY A 88 -1.22 -2.44 0.70
CA GLY A 88 -2.62 -2.34 0.28
C GLY A 88 -2.83 -2.36 -1.23
N ASN A 89 -1.78 -2.34 -2.04
CA ASN A 89 -1.86 -2.62 -3.48
C ASN A 89 -1.46 -4.08 -3.75
N ASN A 90 -2.29 -4.82 -4.49
CA ASN A 90 -1.97 -6.14 -5.03
C ASN A 90 -1.98 -6.06 -6.56
N ASN A 91 -0.82 -6.32 -7.16
CA ASN A 91 -0.61 -6.30 -8.60
C ASN A 91 -0.66 -7.71 -9.25
N ILE A 92 -1.05 -8.73 -8.48
CA ILE A 92 -1.19 -10.11 -8.96
C ILE A 92 -2.34 -10.18 -9.96
N LYS A 93 -2.05 -10.72 -11.16
CA LYS A 93 -3.04 -10.85 -12.23
C LYS A 93 -4.25 -11.66 -11.78
N GLY A 94 -5.44 -11.04 -11.82
CA GLY A 94 -6.69 -11.65 -11.38
C GLY A 94 -7.11 -11.32 -9.95
N TYR A 95 -6.22 -10.72 -9.16
CA TYR A 95 -6.47 -10.21 -7.81
C TYR A 95 -6.04 -8.73 -7.70
N ASP A 96 -6.28 -7.97 -8.77
CA ASP A 96 -5.93 -6.55 -8.83
C ASP A 96 -6.78 -5.77 -7.83
N PHE A 97 -6.15 -5.39 -6.73
CA PHE A 97 -6.74 -4.55 -5.72
C PHE A 97 -5.81 -3.37 -5.50
N PHE A 98 -6.39 -2.18 -5.50
CA PHE A 98 -5.63 -0.94 -5.32
C PHE A 98 -6.25 -0.16 -4.18
N ARG A 99 -5.40 0.54 -3.41
CA ARG A 99 -5.83 1.49 -2.39
C ARG A 99 -6.68 2.59 -2.99
N ASN A 100 -7.49 3.24 -2.16
CA ASN A 100 -8.34 4.36 -2.56
C ASN A 100 -7.56 5.51 -3.21
N ASP A 101 -6.32 5.75 -2.77
CA ASP A 101 -5.46 6.82 -3.30
C ASP A 101 -4.77 6.48 -4.62
N HIS A 102 -4.86 5.24 -5.09
CA HIS A 102 -4.17 4.86 -6.32
C HIS A 102 -4.79 5.56 -7.54
N ILE A 103 -4.01 5.88 -8.58
CA ILE A 103 -4.55 6.63 -9.72
C ILE A 103 -5.66 5.87 -10.45
N VAL A 104 -5.55 4.55 -10.54
CA VAL A 104 -6.58 3.70 -11.17
C VAL A 104 -7.91 3.77 -10.40
N THR A 105 -7.86 3.76 -9.06
CA THR A 105 -9.07 3.87 -8.24
C THR A 105 -9.67 5.26 -8.37
N GLN A 106 -8.85 6.32 -8.28
CA GLN A 106 -9.30 7.70 -8.44
C GLN A 106 -9.93 7.95 -9.82
N MET A 107 -9.32 7.46 -10.90
CA MET A 107 -9.88 7.60 -12.25
C MET A 107 -11.23 6.87 -12.37
N ALA A 108 -11.33 5.65 -11.84
CA ALA A 108 -12.58 4.88 -11.86
C ALA A 108 -13.68 5.55 -11.02
N THR A 109 -13.36 6.12 -9.86
CA THR A 109 -14.33 6.84 -9.02
C THR A 109 -14.78 8.14 -9.67
N HIS A 110 -13.88 8.92 -10.27
CA HIS A 110 -14.26 10.13 -11.02
C HIS A 110 -15.10 9.79 -12.25
N GLN A 111 -14.78 8.70 -12.96
CA GLN A 111 -15.59 8.26 -14.10
C GLN A 111 -16.99 7.87 -13.66
N LEU A 112 -17.10 7.12 -12.55
CA LEU A 112 -18.39 6.74 -11.98
C LEU A 112 -19.19 7.97 -11.52
N TYR A 113 -18.53 8.97 -10.95
CA TYR A 113 -19.15 10.24 -10.56
C TYR A 113 -19.78 10.97 -11.74
N TYR A 114 -19.09 11.07 -12.88
CA TYR A 114 -19.67 11.65 -14.09
C TYR A 114 -20.80 10.77 -14.67
N MET A 115 -20.64 9.45 -14.66
CA MET A 115 -21.71 8.55 -15.11
C MET A 115 -22.98 8.69 -14.28
N ASN A 116 -22.86 8.89 -12.96
CA ASN A 116 -23.98 9.11 -12.06
C ASN A 116 -24.68 10.46 -12.30
N ARG A 117 -23.99 11.42 -12.93
CA ARG A 117 -24.55 12.71 -13.38
C ARG A 117 -25.20 12.66 -14.77
N GLY A 118 -25.26 11.49 -15.39
CA GLY A 118 -25.89 11.28 -16.69
C GLY A 118 -24.95 11.36 -17.88
N TYR A 119 -23.63 11.50 -17.67
CA TYR A 119 -22.68 11.46 -18.78
C TYR A 119 -22.52 10.03 -19.34
N GLY A 120 -22.34 9.93 -20.66
CA GLY A 120 -22.03 8.66 -21.30
C GLY A 120 -20.66 8.11 -20.85
N LYS A 121 -20.49 6.78 -20.91
CA LYS A 121 -19.23 6.12 -20.44
C LYS A 121 -17.97 6.68 -21.11
N LYS A 122 -18.03 6.99 -22.42
CA LYS A 122 -16.91 7.56 -23.19
C LYS A 122 -16.64 9.02 -22.81
N GLU A 123 -17.69 9.84 -22.78
CA GLU A 123 -17.58 11.26 -22.43
C GLU A 123 -17.08 11.45 -20.98
N ALA A 124 -17.56 10.62 -20.06
CA ALA A 124 -17.08 10.58 -18.68
C ALA A 124 -15.58 10.25 -18.62
N LEU A 125 -15.12 9.27 -19.41
CA LEU A 125 -13.70 8.91 -19.48
C LEU A 125 -12.85 10.07 -20.01
N GLU A 126 -13.27 10.74 -21.09
CA GLU A 126 -12.52 11.85 -21.68
C GLU A 126 -12.36 13.03 -20.71
N LYS A 127 -13.42 13.36 -19.95
CA LYS A 127 -13.34 14.40 -18.91
C LYS A 127 -12.36 14.02 -17.80
N VAL A 128 -12.40 12.77 -17.36
CA VAL A 128 -11.45 12.25 -16.36
C VAL A 128 -10.02 12.31 -16.90
N GLU A 129 -9.78 11.84 -18.12
CA GLU A 129 -8.45 11.86 -18.73
C GLU A 129 -7.88 13.27 -18.82
N LYS A 130 -8.69 14.27 -19.18
CA LYS A 130 -8.26 15.68 -19.18
C LYS A 130 -7.86 16.18 -17.79
N ILE A 131 -8.64 15.85 -16.75
CA ILE A 131 -8.34 16.25 -15.36
C ILE A 131 -7.02 15.65 -14.90
N PHE A 132 -6.83 14.35 -15.11
CA PHE A 132 -5.61 13.65 -14.69
C PHE A 132 -4.39 14.08 -15.51
N TYR A 133 -4.57 14.37 -16.80
CA TYR A 133 -3.51 14.92 -17.64
C TYR A 133 -3.06 16.30 -17.16
N ASN A 134 -4.01 17.22 -16.90
CA ASN A 134 -3.69 18.54 -16.38
C ASN A 134 -2.98 18.46 -15.03
N ARG A 135 -3.47 17.61 -14.12
CA ARG A 135 -2.82 17.35 -12.83
C ARG A 135 -1.38 16.83 -13.02
N ARG A 136 -1.16 15.94 -13.97
CA ARG A 136 0.18 15.43 -14.28
C ARG A 136 1.10 16.53 -14.82
N MET A 137 0.60 17.37 -15.73
CA MET A 137 1.35 18.52 -16.26
C MET A 137 1.75 19.51 -15.16
N GLU A 138 0.84 19.78 -14.21
CA GLU A 138 1.13 20.62 -13.05
C GLU A 138 2.20 20.01 -12.14
N LEU A 139 2.11 18.71 -11.86
CA LEU A 139 3.11 17.99 -11.07
C LEU A 139 4.47 17.99 -11.75
N GLU A 140 4.54 17.76 -13.06
CA GLU A 140 5.79 17.83 -13.82
C GLU A 140 6.37 19.25 -13.84
N LYS A 141 5.54 20.28 -13.96
CA LYS A 141 5.96 21.68 -13.87
C LYS A 141 6.52 22.01 -12.49
N GLN A 142 5.82 21.63 -11.43
CA GLN A 142 6.28 21.81 -10.05
C GLN A 142 7.57 21.04 -9.79
N GLN A 143 7.69 19.82 -10.31
CA GLN A 143 8.91 19.03 -10.18
C GLN A 143 10.09 19.72 -10.86
N LYS A 144 9.91 20.29 -12.05
CA LYS A 144 10.96 21.06 -12.74
C LYS A 144 11.40 22.28 -11.95
N ILE A 145 10.44 23.06 -11.42
CA ILE A 145 10.74 24.21 -10.56
C ILE A 145 11.51 23.76 -9.32
N ASN A 146 11.07 22.68 -8.66
CA ASN A 146 11.73 22.15 -7.49
C ASN A 146 13.14 21.63 -7.81
N MET A 147 13.37 21.04 -8.99
CA MET A 147 14.72 20.64 -9.42
C MET A 147 15.64 21.85 -9.67
N CYS A 148 15.11 22.95 -10.23
CA CYS A 148 15.88 24.19 -10.36
C CYS A 148 16.21 24.79 -8.98
N LEU A 149 15.21 24.90 -8.09
CA LEU A 149 15.41 25.41 -6.73
C LEU A 149 16.26 24.49 -5.86
N ALA A 150 16.28 23.18 -6.10
CA ALA A 150 17.10 22.23 -5.36
C ALA A 150 18.59 22.55 -5.43
N ILE A 151 19.06 23.11 -6.56
CA ILE A 151 20.45 23.50 -6.76
C ILE A 151 20.82 24.65 -5.81
N ASP A 152 19.92 25.63 -5.65
CA ASP A 152 20.17 26.85 -4.89
C ASP A 152 19.82 26.69 -3.39
N GLU A 153 18.69 26.03 -3.08
CA GLU A 153 18.08 25.98 -1.74
C GLU A 153 18.20 24.60 -1.05
N LYS A 154 18.88 23.62 -1.69
CA LYS A 154 19.02 22.22 -1.18
C LYS A 154 17.68 21.53 -0.88
N ILE A 155 16.61 21.90 -1.57
CA ILE A 155 15.29 21.27 -1.44
C ILE A 155 15.33 19.90 -2.13
N LYS A 156 14.84 18.85 -1.46
CA LYS A 156 14.76 17.51 -2.08
C LYS A 156 13.66 17.49 -3.16
N PRO A 157 13.95 17.04 -4.39
CA PRO A 157 12.94 16.95 -5.44
C PRO A 157 11.84 15.93 -5.09
N LEU A 158 10.60 16.21 -5.50
CA LEU A 158 9.42 15.39 -5.18
C LEU A 158 9.49 13.95 -5.69
N TYR A 159 10.05 13.76 -6.88
CA TYR A 159 10.38 12.45 -7.42
C TYR A 159 11.86 12.43 -7.75
N THR A 160 12.61 11.79 -6.88
CA THR A 160 14.00 11.42 -7.09
C THR A 160 14.05 10.42 -8.26
N ASN A 161 14.59 10.84 -9.41
CA ASN A 161 15.06 9.89 -10.43
C ASN A 161 15.96 8.85 -9.73
N GLY A 162 15.97 7.58 -10.13
CA GLY A 162 16.85 6.57 -9.52
C GLY A 162 18.32 7.02 -9.47
N TYR A 163 18.74 7.84 -10.44
CA TYR A 163 20.04 8.51 -10.45
C TYR A 163 20.25 9.47 -9.27
N SER A 164 19.25 10.22 -8.83
CA SER A 164 19.41 11.11 -7.66
C SER A 164 19.62 10.33 -6.36
N TYR A 165 18.97 9.17 -6.18
CA TYR A 165 19.30 8.27 -5.07
C TYR A 165 20.74 7.75 -5.17
N LEU A 166 21.18 7.37 -6.37
CA LEU A 166 22.55 6.95 -6.61
C LEU A 166 23.55 8.05 -6.21
N TYR A 167 23.32 9.28 -6.67
CA TYR A 167 24.20 10.43 -6.36
C TYR A 167 24.20 10.79 -4.87
N ASP A 168 23.04 10.76 -4.20
CA ASP A 168 22.97 10.95 -2.74
C ASP A 168 23.78 9.87 -2.01
N LYS A 169 23.64 8.61 -2.42
CA LYS A 169 24.39 7.48 -1.85
C LYS A 169 25.89 7.58 -2.13
N MET A 170 26.29 8.07 -3.30
CA MET A 170 27.69 8.35 -3.65
C MET A 170 28.25 9.47 -2.79
N ALA A 171 27.52 10.57 -2.62
CA ALA A 171 27.93 11.69 -1.77
C ALA A 171 28.05 11.29 -0.29
N GLU A 172 27.14 10.45 0.22
CA GLU A 172 27.23 9.89 1.57
C GLU A 172 28.47 9.00 1.75
N ASN A 173 28.77 8.15 0.76
CA ASN A 173 29.96 7.31 0.78
C ASN A 173 31.25 8.15 0.75
N GLU A 174 31.32 9.18 -0.10
CA GLU A 174 32.46 10.09 -0.18
C GLU A 174 32.65 10.86 1.11
N LYS A 175 31.57 11.37 1.71
CA LYS A 175 31.60 12.05 3.00
C LYS A 175 32.11 11.14 4.12
N ALA A 176 31.69 9.88 4.14
CA ALA A 176 32.19 8.89 5.09
C ALA A 176 33.69 8.65 4.90
N HIS A 177 34.15 8.52 3.65
CA HIS A 177 35.55 8.33 3.31
C HIS A 177 36.42 9.54 3.73
N LEU A 178 35.99 10.76 3.41
CA LEU A 178 36.68 11.99 3.79
C LEU A 178 36.76 12.16 5.31
N ASN A 179 35.71 11.77 6.05
CA ASN A 179 35.73 11.79 7.51
C ASN A 179 36.76 10.82 8.11
N ILE A 180 36.96 9.65 7.49
CA ILE A 180 38.01 8.71 7.90
C ILE A 180 39.39 9.33 7.67
N ILE A 181 39.62 9.95 6.52
CA ILE A 181 40.87 10.64 6.21
C ILE A 181 41.13 11.76 7.22
N LEU A 182 40.13 12.60 7.49
CA LEU A 182 40.22 13.70 8.46
C LEU A 182 40.58 13.20 9.87
N LYS A 183 39.94 12.11 10.33
CA LYS A 183 40.29 11.49 11.62
C LYS A 183 41.73 11.00 11.65
N LYS A 184 42.20 10.35 10.58
CA LYS A 184 43.59 9.88 10.48
C LYS A 184 44.58 11.05 10.51
N LEU A 185 44.31 12.13 9.77
CA LEU A 185 45.15 13.33 9.76
C LEU A 185 45.18 14.03 11.13
N LYS A 186 44.03 14.13 11.81
CA LYS A 186 43.99 14.65 13.19
C LYS A 186 44.84 13.80 14.14
N ASN A 187 44.72 12.48 14.08
CA ASN A 187 45.53 11.59 14.91
C ASN A 187 47.04 11.72 14.62
N MET A 188 47.44 11.88 13.35
CA MET A 188 48.84 12.11 12.98
C MET A 188 49.37 13.45 13.49
N THR A 189 48.58 14.52 13.36
CA THR A 189 48.97 15.84 13.88
C THR A 189 49.06 15.86 15.40
N GLU A 190 48.19 15.14 16.11
CA GLU A 190 48.28 14.96 17.56
C GLU A 190 49.51 14.16 17.98
N LYS A 191 49.85 13.08 17.26
CA LYS A 191 51.09 12.31 17.50
C LYS A 191 52.34 13.17 17.31
N LEU A 192 52.43 13.89 16.19
CA LEU A 192 53.55 14.81 15.91
C LEU A 192 53.67 15.91 16.97
N LYS A 193 52.55 16.44 17.47
CA LYS A 193 52.58 17.43 18.58
C LYS A 193 53.06 16.81 19.89
N LYS A 194 52.69 15.56 20.18
CA LYS A 194 53.19 14.84 21.37
C LYS A 194 54.68 14.54 21.26
N GLU A 195 55.14 14.07 20.10
CA GLU A 195 56.56 13.81 19.82
C GLU A 195 57.42 15.08 19.92
N LYS A 196 56.94 16.22 19.41
CA LYS A 196 57.62 17.51 19.60
C LYS A 196 57.69 17.91 21.08
N LYS A 197 56.59 17.77 21.84
CA LYS A 197 56.59 18.06 23.28
C LYS A 197 57.54 17.17 24.08
N THR A 198 57.64 15.88 23.74
CA THR A 198 58.59 14.97 24.40
C THR A 198 60.04 15.32 24.05
N ASN A 199 60.33 15.69 22.81
CA ASN A 199 61.67 16.10 22.41
C ASN A 199 62.09 17.43 23.08
N ASP A 200 61.18 18.42 23.16
CA ASP A 200 61.45 19.69 23.84
C ASP A 200 61.66 19.49 25.35
N ASN A 201 60.94 18.57 25.99
CA ASN A 201 61.13 18.24 27.40
C ASN A 201 62.45 17.50 27.65
N ASN A 202 62.86 16.58 26.78
CA ASN A 202 64.13 15.88 26.89
C ASN A 202 65.33 16.83 26.68
N LEU A 203 65.24 17.76 25.74
CA LEU A 203 66.25 18.82 25.54
C LEU A 203 66.39 19.75 26.76
N ASN A 204 65.30 19.99 27.49
CA ASN A 204 65.35 20.77 28.74
C ASN A 204 65.90 19.97 29.93
N LEU A 205 65.73 18.64 29.96
CA LEU A 205 66.35 17.75 30.95
C LEU A 205 67.87 17.65 30.75
N GLU A 206 68.35 17.48 29.52
CA GLU A 206 69.79 17.45 29.21
C GLU A 206 70.49 18.78 29.53
N LYS A 207 69.82 19.93 29.34
CA LYS A 207 70.34 21.24 29.75
C LYS A 207 70.41 21.43 31.28
N ASN A 208 69.49 20.80 32.02
CA ASN A 208 69.47 20.86 33.48
C ASN A 208 70.47 19.88 34.13
N GLU A 209 70.86 18.80 33.45
CA GLU A 209 71.90 17.87 33.93
C GLU A 209 73.32 18.40 33.65
N THR A 210 73.51 19.06 32.50
CA THR A 210 74.80 19.70 32.15
C THR A 210 75.12 20.94 33.00
N SER A 211 74.10 21.60 33.58
CA SER A 211 74.27 22.74 34.48
C SER A 211 74.45 22.37 35.96
N LYS A 212 74.28 21.09 36.34
CA LYS A 212 74.51 20.59 37.71
C LYS A 212 75.89 19.93 37.90
N ASN A 213 76.62 19.68 36.81
CA ASN A 213 77.93 19.03 36.81
C ASN A 213 79.11 20.01 36.59
N LEU A 214 78.87 21.32 36.79
CA LEU A 214 79.87 22.40 36.81
C LEU A 214 79.87 23.02 38.22
#